data_AF-A0A7S0LNX3-F1
#
_entry.id   AF-A0A7S0LNX3-F1
#
_cell.length_a   1.000
_cell.length_b   1.000
_cell.length_c   1.000
_cell.angle_alpha   90.00
_cell.angle_beta   90.00
_cell.angle_gamma   90.00
#
_symmetry.space_group_name_H-M   'P 1'
#
loop_
_entity.id
_entity.type
_entity.pdbx_description
1 polymer ?
#
loop_
_entity_poly.entity_id
_entity_poly.type
_entity_poly.pdbx_seq_one_letter_code
_entity_poly.pdbx_strand_id
1 'polypeptide(L)'
;SGTNAGVISGIEYAATQHAKKKGASTANMSLGGSKSTALDKAVAAAVEAGITFVVAAGNEDTDACTKSPAAEASAVTVGATSLVNLDSKQSDSRSYFSNYGSCA
;
A
#
# COMPACT_ATOMS: atom_id res chain seq x y z
N SER A 1 -9.59 10.77 -7.13
CA SER A 1 -9.83 9.97 -5.91
C SER A 1 -10.91 8.94 -6.20
N GLY A 2 -10.95 7.85 -5.43
CA GLY A 2 -12.01 6.83 -5.48
C GLY A 2 -12.54 6.55 -4.08
N THR A 3 -13.63 5.79 -3.96
CA THR A 3 -14.19 5.40 -2.65
C THR A 3 -13.54 4.12 -2.14
N ASN A 4 -13.46 3.95 -0.82
CA ASN A 4 -12.99 2.70 -0.22
C ASN A 4 -13.84 1.51 -0.69
N ALA A 5 -15.16 1.70 -0.85
CA ALA A 5 -16.04 0.67 -1.39
C ALA A 5 -15.62 0.21 -2.79
N GLY A 6 -15.33 1.15 -3.71
CA GLY A 6 -14.89 0.81 -5.06
C GLY A 6 -13.53 0.11 -5.08
N VAL A 7 -12.60 0.52 -4.21
CA VAL A 7 -11.30 -0.13 -4.06
C VAL A 7 -11.46 -1.56 -3.54
N ILE A 8 -12.28 -1.76 -2.50
CA ILE A 8 -12.57 -3.08 -1.92
C ILE A 8 -13.18 -4.01 -2.98
N SER A 9 -14.18 -3.54 -3.75
CA SER A 9 -14.76 -4.33 -4.83
C SER A 9 -13.72 -4.71 -5.91
N GLY A 10 -12.74 -3.84 -6.19
CA GLY A 10 -11.62 -4.15 -7.08
C GLY A 10 -10.71 -5.25 -6.52
N ILE A 11 -10.42 -5.23 -5.21
CA ILE A 11 -9.64 -6.26 -4.52
C ILE A 11 -10.37 -7.60 -4.57
N GLU A 12 -11.67 -7.62 -4.24
CA GLU A 12 -12.51 -8.82 -4.30
C GLU A 12 -12.57 -9.42 -5.70
N TYR A 13 -12.71 -8.56 -6.72
CA TYR A 13 -12.64 -8.98 -8.11
C TYR A 13 -11.29 -9.64 -8.42
N ALA A 14 -10.17 -9.00 -8.06
CA ALA A 14 -8.83 -9.55 -8.29
C ALA A 14 -8.64 -10.92 -7.60
N ALA A 15 -9.06 -11.05 -6.34
CA ALA A 15 -9.04 -12.32 -5.61
C ALA A 15 -9.89 -13.41 -6.31
N THR A 16 -11.09 -13.05 -6.76
CA THR A 16 -11.97 -13.98 -7.51
C THR A 16 -11.35 -14.43 -8.84
N GLN A 17 -10.66 -13.54 -9.55
CA GLN A 17 -9.96 -13.91 -10.78
C GLN A 17 -8.70 -14.74 -10.51
N HIS A 18 -7.98 -14.45 -9.43
CA HIS A 18 -6.81 -15.22 -9.02
C HIS A 18 -7.17 -16.68 -8.72
N ALA A 19 -8.26 -16.92 -7.98
CA ALA A 19 -8.72 -18.27 -7.64
C ALA A 19 -9.03 -19.17 -8.86
N LYS A 20 -9.27 -18.58 -10.04
CA LYS A 20 -9.53 -19.31 -11.29
C LYS A 20 -8.26 -19.62 -12.09
N LYS A 21 -7.11 -19.09 -11.70
CA LYS A 21 -5.83 -19.22 -12.41
C LYS A 21 -4.91 -20.19 -11.69
N LYS A 22 -4.04 -20.87 -12.44
CA LYS A 22 -2.88 -21.57 -11.89
C LYS A 22 -1.68 -20.63 -12.02
N GLY A 23 -1.13 -20.16 -10.91
CA GLY A 23 0.07 -19.33 -10.89
C GLY A 23 0.04 -18.21 -9.84
N ALA A 24 1.13 -17.46 -9.76
CA ALA A 24 1.26 -16.33 -8.84
C ALA A 24 0.52 -15.09 -9.37
N SER A 25 0.14 -14.19 -8.47
CA SER A 25 -0.39 -12.87 -8.82
C SER A 25 0.16 -11.83 -7.86
N THR A 26 0.38 -10.62 -8.40
CA THR A 26 0.82 -9.46 -7.63
C THR A 26 -0.11 -8.28 -7.93
N ALA A 27 -0.46 -7.52 -6.90
CA ALA A 27 -1.23 -6.30 -7.00
C ALA A 27 -0.38 -5.12 -6.54
N ASN A 28 -0.23 -4.12 -7.41
CA ASN A 28 0.36 -2.82 -7.04
C ASN A 28 -0.76 -1.81 -6.79
N MET A 29 -0.80 -1.26 -5.58
CA MET A 29 -1.81 -0.30 -5.15
C MET A 29 -1.15 1.02 -4.76
N SER A 30 -0.90 1.86 -5.77
CA SER A 30 -0.38 3.23 -5.58
C SER A 30 -1.49 4.20 -5.16
N LEU A 31 -2.22 3.84 -4.11
CA LEU A 31 -3.32 4.60 -3.52
C LEU A 31 -3.26 4.47 -2.00
N GLY A 32 -3.88 5.42 -1.31
CA GLY A 32 -3.98 5.40 0.14
C GLY A 32 -4.93 6.48 0.64
N GLY A 33 -5.30 6.37 1.91
CA GLY A 33 -6.13 7.35 2.61
C GLY A 33 -6.10 7.13 4.11
N SER A 34 -7.01 7.77 4.83
CA SER A 34 -7.20 7.55 6.27
C SER A 34 -7.43 6.07 6.59
N LYS A 35 -6.99 5.63 7.77
CA LYS A 35 -7.18 4.27 8.28
C LYS A 35 -8.62 3.77 8.05
N SER A 36 -8.72 2.58 7.51
CA SER A 36 -9.97 1.90 7.18
C SER A 36 -9.81 0.40 7.41
N THR A 37 -10.35 -0.07 8.54
CA THR A 37 -10.33 -1.50 8.90
C THR A 37 -10.90 -2.39 7.80
N ALA A 38 -11.90 -1.91 7.06
CA ALA A 38 -12.51 -2.68 5.97
C ALA A 38 -11.54 -2.84 4.78
N LEU A 39 -10.77 -1.79 4.46
CA LEU A 39 -9.80 -1.84 3.36
C LEU A 39 -8.61 -2.73 3.73
N ASP A 40 -8.10 -2.61 4.95
CA ASP A 40 -7.00 -3.44 5.45
C ASP A 40 -7.40 -4.92 5.44
N LYS A 41 -8.60 -5.26 5.95
CA LYS A 41 -9.12 -6.64 5.91
C LYS A 41 -9.28 -7.18 4.49
N ALA A 42 -9.67 -6.36 3.52
CA ALA A 42 -9.77 -6.78 2.12
C ALA A 42 -8.39 -7.13 1.55
N VAL A 43 -7.37 -6.31 1.84
CA VAL A 43 -5.98 -6.59 1.45
C VAL A 43 -5.47 -7.85 2.14
N ALA A 44 -5.66 -7.98 3.46
CA ALA A 44 -5.26 -9.16 4.22
C ALA A 44 -5.86 -10.46 3.64
N ALA A 45 -7.16 -10.47 3.35
CA ALA A 45 -7.84 -11.62 2.76
C ALA A 45 -7.32 -11.96 1.36
N ALA A 46 -6.99 -10.95 0.54
CA ALA A 46 -6.42 -11.18 -0.78
C ALA A 46 -4.97 -11.69 -0.72
N VAL A 47 -4.20 -11.26 0.28
CA VAL A 47 -2.85 -11.80 0.56
C VAL A 47 -2.94 -13.25 1.03
N GLU A 48 -3.85 -13.56 1.95
CA GLU A 48 -4.11 -14.94 2.40
C GLU A 48 -4.53 -15.85 1.24
N ALA A 49 -5.27 -15.31 0.26
CA ALA A 49 -5.65 -16.01 -0.96
C ALA A 49 -4.48 -16.24 -1.95
N GLY A 50 -3.27 -15.76 -1.65
CA GLY A 50 -2.05 -16.01 -2.43
C GLY A 50 -1.60 -14.87 -3.34
N ILE A 51 -2.21 -13.69 -3.25
CA ILE A 51 -1.79 -12.51 -4.03
C ILE A 51 -0.78 -11.68 -3.23
N THR A 52 0.38 -11.38 -3.80
CA THR A 52 1.29 -10.40 -3.16
C THR A 52 0.76 -8.98 -3.36
N PHE A 53 0.53 -8.23 -2.29
CA PHE A 53 0.14 -6.82 -2.36
C PHE A 53 1.32 -5.91 -2.04
N VAL A 54 1.58 -4.97 -2.96
CA VAL A 54 2.53 -3.87 -2.78
C VAL A 54 1.74 -2.58 -2.70
N VAL A 55 1.88 -1.84 -1.61
CA VAL A 55 1.05 -0.66 -1.30
C VAL A 55 1.93 0.56 -1.02
N ALA A 56 1.42 1.75 -1.30
CA ALA A 56 2.13 2.99 -0.97
C ALA A 56 2.03 3.29 0.54
N ALA A 57 3.14 3.74 1.14
CA ALA A 57 3.11 4.32 2.49
C ALA A 57 2.21 5.58 2.56
N GLY A 58 2.14 6.33 1.46
CA GLY A 58 1.42 7.60 1.30
C GLY A 58 2.37 8.80 1.24
N ASN A 59 1.82 9.97 0.88
CA ASN A 59 2.60 11.16 0.51
C ASN A 59 2.23 12.38 1.35
N GLU A 60 2.01 12.20 2.65
CA GLU A 60 1.53 13.25 3.55
C GLU A 60 2.52 13.61 4.67
N ASP A 61 3.73 13.06 4.67
CA ASP A 61 4.73 13.21 5.73
C ASP A 61 4.19 12.84 7.14
N THR A 62 3.42 11.75 7.23
CA THR A 62 2.85 11.25 8.50
C THR A 62 3.25 9.81 8.80
N ASP A 63 2.87 9.32 9.98
CA ASP A 63 2.96 7.89 10.32
C ASP A 63 2.04 7.05 9.42
N ALA A 64 2.63 6.12 8.65
CA ALA A 64 1.97 5.20 7.74
C ALA A 64 1.02 4.24 8.47
N CYS A 65 1.24 3.96 9.76
CA CYS A 65 0.34 3.13 10.56
C CYS A 65 -1.06 3.75 10.74
N THR A 66 -1.21 5.05 10.44
CA THR A 66 -2.51 5.76 10.44
C THR A 66 -3.23 5.75 9.08
N LYS A 67 -2.67 5.05 8.08
CA LYS A 67 -3.15 5.02 6.70
C LYS A 67 -3.57 3.63 6.28
N SER A 68 -4.49 3.55 5.33
CA SER A 68 -4.87 2.30 4.70
C SER A 68 -4.69 2.37 3.18
N PRO A 69 -4.18 1.31 2.54
CA PRO A 69 -3.81 0.00 3.13
C PRO A 69 -2.39 -0.08 3.72
N ALA A 70 -1.66 1.04 3.84
CA ALA A 70 -0.26 1.05 4.31
C ALA A 70 -0.04 0.38 5.68
N ALA A 71 -1.03 0.43 6.56
CA ALA A 71 -0.96 -0.16 7.89
C ALA A 71 -1.36 -1.66 7.96
N GLU A 72 -1.66 -2.30 6.82
CA GLU A 72 -1.93 -3.73 6.77
C GLU A 72 -0.62 -4.51 6.73
N ALA A 73 -0.34 -5.25 7.80
CA ALA A 73 0.96 -5.88 8.05
C ALA A 73 1.31 -7.00 7.04
N SER A 74 0.31 -7.62 6.40
CA SER A 74 0.55 -8.63 5.38
C SER A 74 0.96 -8.05 4.02
N ALA A 75 0.80 -6.74 3.80
CA ALA A 75 1.19 -6.07 2.57
C ALA A 75 2.66 -5.60 2.62
N VAL A 76 3.29 -5.48 1.45
CA VAL A 76 4.58 -4.81 1.32
C VAL A 76 4.32 -3.32 1.17
N THR A 77 4.46 -2.57 2.26
CA THR A 77 4.35 -1.11 2.24
C THR A 77 5.66 -0.49 1.80
N VAL A 78 5.58 0.48 0.88
CA VAL A 78 6.75 1.10 0.26
C VAL A 78 6.74 2.61 0.49
N GLY A 79 7.75 3.11 1.21
CA GLY A 79 8.09 4.53 1.31
C GLY A 79 8.90 5.03 0.10
N ALA A 80 8.91 6.35 -0.08
CA ALA A 80 9.67 7.01 -1.15
C ALA A 80 10.99 7.58 -0.62
N THR A 81 12.08 7.36 -1.35
CA THR A 81 13.37 8.04 -1.17
C THR A 81 13.64 8.99 -2.34
N SER A 82 14.50 9.97 -2.10
CA SER A 82 15.01 10.87 -3.13
C SER A 82 16.52 10.69 -3.21
N LEU A 83 17.09 10.84 -4.41
CA LEU A 83 18.54 10.91 -4.59
C LEU A 83 19.11 12.24 -4.08
N VAL A 84 18.29 13.30 -4.02
CA VAL A 84 18.69 14.66 -3.64
C VAL A 84 17.75 15.22 -2.58
N ASN A 85 18.31 15.72 -1.49
CA ASN A 85 17.57 16.44 -0.46
C ASN A 85 17.39 17.92 -0.83
N LEU A 86 16.55 18.63 -0.06
CA LEU A 86 16.36 20.08 -0.13
C LEU A 86 17.68 20.88 0.03
N ASP A 87 18.73 20.27 0.57
CA ASP A 87 20.08 20.86 0.70
C ASP A 87 21.01 20.50 -0.47
N SER A 88 20.49 19.91 -1.55
CA SER A 88 21.21 19.48 -2.76
C SER A 88 22.33 18.46 -2.52
N LYS A 89 22.34 17.78 -1.37
CA LYS A 89 23.24 16.64 -1.16
C LYS A 89 22.64 15.39 -1.79
N GLN A 90 23.50 14.67 -2.51
CA GLN A 90 23.16 13.33 -3.00
C GLN A 90 23.12 12.37 -1.80
N SER A 91 21.94 11.87 -1.48
CA SER A 91 21.73 10.92 -0.38
C SER A 91 20.41 10.20 -0.61
N ASP A 92 20.37 8.87 -0.45
CA ASP A 92 19.16 8.03 -0.46
C ASP A 92 18.30 8.26 0.80
N SER A 93 17.94 9.51 1.05
CA SER A 93 17.11 9.89 2.19
C SER A 93 15.64 9.70 1.85
N ARG A 94 14.82 9.57 2.90
CA ARG A 94 13.36 9.63 2.77
C ARG A 94 12.97 10.93 2.05
N SER A 95 12.16 10.80 1.00
CA SER A 95 11.52 11.94 0.35
C SER A 95 10.69 12.71 1.36
N TYR A 96 10.77 14.04 1.37
CA TYR A 96 10.13 14.88 2.41
C TYR A 96 8.62 14.64 2.54
N PHE A 97 7.95 14.19 1.48
CA PHE A 97 6.52 13.90 1.48
C PHE A 97 6.19 12.45 1.90
N SER A 98 7.15 11.52 1.89
CA SER A 98 6.87 10.11 2.14
C SER A 98 6.36 9.91 3.56
N ASN A 99 5.28 9.17 3.74
CA ASN A 99 4.94 8.66 5.07
C ASN A 99 6.06 7.73 5.59
N TYR A 100 6.07 7.51 6.90
CA TYR A 100 7.15 6.84 7.65
C TYR A 100 6.59 6.03 8.83
N GLY A 101 7.45 5.39 9.61
CA GLY A 101 7.08 4.65 10.82
C GLY A 101 7.21 3.14 10.64
N SER A 102 6.79 2.35 11.63
CA SER A 102 6.97 0.89 11.60
C SER A 102 6.15 0.17 10.52
N CYS A 103 5.22 0.86 9.89
CA CYS A 103 4.41 0.34 8.79
C CYS A 103 4.92 0.78 7.41
N ALA A 104 6.09 1.43 7.30
CA ALA A 104 6.64 1.94 6.03
C ALA A 104 8.17 1.78 5.93
#